data_AF-A0A8C4NHF4-F1
#
_entry.id   AF-A0A8C4NHF4-F1
#
_cell.length_a   1.000
_cell.length_b   1.000
_cell.length_c   1.000
_cell.angle_alpha   90.00
_cell.angle_beta   90.00
_cell.angle_gamma   90.00
#
_symmetry.space_group_name_H-M   'P 1'
#
loop_
_entity.id
_entity.type
_entity.pdbx_description
1 polymer ?
#
loop_
_entity_poly.entity_id
_entity_poly.type
_entity_poly.pdbx_seq_one_letter_code
_entity_poly.pdbx_strand_id
1 'polypeptide(L)'
;MSKLYKLMEVIRFAMQSAIRSLVLDSLLAFVQFVSDACLETMDCPDDLTWNSDFINSPYKPKTCPIFIVDLVLEPTGVRYSTPIENFETKVHSLFNNAILASHKIPHVEKFIMKNLFITGTPLLESVGLHEQEVEELRSTLRKSLGQAIIPLRAYAAHYQTFMPLLNLNIEQFAKWVLTINQSIIIITSTLVFCTLFSLF
;
A
#
# COMPACT_ATOMS: atom_id res chain seq x y z
N MET A 1 42.60 34.00 9.82
CA MET A 1 41.63 33.00 10.33
C MET A 1 41.94 32.67 11.80
N SER A 2 41.01 32.92 12.71
CA SER A 2 41.20 32.65 14.16
C SER A 2 41.16 31.14 14.47
N LYS A 3 41.74 30.71 15.60
CA LYS A 3 41.66 29.31 16.05
C LYS A 3 40.21 28.84 16.28
N LEU A 4 39.36 29.75 16.76
CA LEU A 4 37.94 29.50 17.02
C LEU A 4 37.17 29.28 15.72
N TYR A 5 37.44 30.07 14.66
CA TYR A 5 36.84 29.86 13.34
C TYR A 5 37.18 28.47 12.79
N LYS A 6 38.46 28.07 12.87
CA LYS A 6 38.89 26.73 12.44
C LYS A 6 38.18 25.62 13.22
N LEU A 7 38.00 25.80 14.53
CA LEU A 7 37.27 24.83 15.36
C LEU A 7 35.81 24.71 14.92
N MET A 8 35.13 25.82 14.63
CA MET A 8 33.74 25.80 14.17
C MET A 8 33.58 25.12 12.82
N GLU A 9 34.51 25.34 11.89
CA GLU A 9 34.51 24.61 10.62
C GLU A 9 34.63 23.10 10.81
N VAL A 10 35.55 22.66 11.68
CA VAL A 10 35.70 21.23 11.99
C VAL A 10 34.41 20.66 12.59
N ILE A 11 33.79 21.37 13.54
CA ILE A 11 32.51 20.94 14.13
C ILE A 11 31.41 20.89 13.06
N ARG A 12 31.33 21.88 12.17
CA ARG A 12 30.36 21.90 11.07
C ARG A 12 30.51 20.69 10.17
N PHE A 13 31.72 20.38 9.71
CA PHE A 13 31.97 19.19 8.88
C PHE A 13 31.63 17.90 9.62
N ALA A 14 31.97 17.79 10.91
CA ALA A 14 31.61 16.62 11.72
C ALA A 14 30.09 16.45 11.84
N MET A 15 29.34 17.54 12.05
CA MET A 15 27.87 17.51 12.10
C MET A 15 27.26 17.11 10.74
N GLN A 16 27.76 17.67 9.63
CA GLN A 16 27.30 17.31 8.29
C GLN A 16 27.55 15.82 8.00
N SER A 17 28.73 15.31 8.35
CA SER A 17 29.07 13.90 8.20
C SER A 17 28.15 13.00 9.03
N ALA A 18 27.88 13.37 10.29
CA ALA A 18 27.02 12.58 11.18
C ALA A 18 25.56 12.57 10.73
N ILE A 19 25.04 13.72 10.27
CA ILE A 19 23.67 13.79 9.74
C ILE A 19 23.57 12.99 8.44
N ARG A 20 24.59 13.07 7.57
CA ARG A 20 24.62 12.28 6.33
C ARG A 20 24.53 10.79 6.61
N SER A 21 25.40 10.25 7.48
CA SER A 21 25.38 8.82 7.80
C SER A 21 24.05 8.42 8.45
N LEU A 22 23.56 9.20 9.42
CA LEU A 22 22.29 8.93 10.10
C LEU A 22 21.11 8.84 9.12
N VAL A 23 21.03 9.77 8.17
CA VAL A 23 19.95 9.79 7.17
C VAL A 23 20.07 8.59 6.24
N LEU A 24 21.25 8.31 5.69
CA LEU A 24 21.45 7.18 4.78
C LEU A 24 21.14 5.84 5.46
N ASP A 25 21.63 5.62 6.68
CA ASP A 25 21.37 4.41 7.46
C ASP A 25 19.86 4.25 7.74
N SER A 26 19.18 5.34 8.07
CA SER A 26 17.73 5.33 8.31
C SER A 26 16.93 5.02 7.04
N LEU A 27 17.33 5.57 5.90
CA LEU A 27 16.68 5.30 4.60
C LEU A 27 16.90 3.85 4.18
N LEU A 28 18.11 3.33 4.36
CA LEU A 28 18.44 1.93 4.07
C LEU A 28 17.61 0.98 4.94
N ALA A 29 17.56 1.22 6.26
CA ALA A 29 16.76 0.42 7.18
C ALA A 29 15.26 0.47 6.83
N PHE A 30 14.76 1.64 6.43
CA PHE A 30 13.37 1.79 5.98
C PHE A 30 13.07 1.00 4.70
N VAL A 31 13.95 1.05 3.70
CA VAL A 31 13.77 0.30 2.45
C VAL A 31 13.86 -1.20 2.68
N GLN A 32 14.77 -1.66 3.56
CA GLN A 32 14.84 -3.06 3.98
C GLN A 32 13.56 -3.50 4.67
N PHE A 33 13.08 -2.72 5.65
CA PHE A 33 11.81 -3.00 6.34
C PHE A 33 10.63 -3.17 5.35
N VAL A 34 10.51 -2.30 4.35
CA VAL A 34 9.43 -2.40 3.35
C VAL A 34 9.64 -3.61 2.43
N SER A 35 10.88 -3.86 2.00
CA SER A 35 11.21 -4.96 1.10
C SER A 35 11.00 -6.33 1.76
N ASP A 36 11.35 -6.45 3.04
CA ASP A 36 11.14 -7.67 3.82
C ASP A 36 9.66 -8.02 3.97
N ALA A 37 8.78 -7.02 4.07
CA ALA A 37 7.34 -7.24 4.08
C ALA A 37 6.78 -7.65 2.71
N CYS A 38 7.42 -7.23 1.62
CA CYS A 38 7.00 -7.53 0.24
C CYS A 38 7.66 -8.80 -0.33
N LEU A 39 8.54 -9.46 0.44
CA LEU A 39 9.41 -10.54 -0.04
C LEU A 39 8.64 -11.67 -0.73
N GLU A 40 7.52 -12.11 -0.14
CA GLU A 40 6.69 -13.18 -0.71
C GLU A 40 5.96 -12.78 -1.99
N THR A 41 5.77 -11.48 -2.22
CA THR A 41 5.10 -10.94 -3.41
C THR A 41 6.06 -10.57 -4.54
N MET A 42 7.39 -10.64 -4.32
CA MET A 42 8.39 -10.18 -5.29
C MET A 42 8.38 -10.98 -6.60
N ASP A 43 8.06 -12.27 -6.55
CA ASP A 43 8.03 -13.16 -7.71
C ASP A 43 6.62 -13.32 -8.30
N CYS A 44 5.73 -12.35 -8.05
CA CYS A 44 4.36 -12.40 -8.53
C CYS A 44 4.30 -12.07 -10.03
N PRO A 45 3.60 -12.89 -10.86
CA PRO A 45 3.41 -12.55 -12.27
C PRO A 45 2.41 -11.38 -12.41
N ASP A 46 2.65 -10.51 -13.39
CA ASP A 46 1.79 -9.33 -13.64
C ASP A 46 0.32 -9.69 -13.95
N ASP A 47 0.08 -10.87 -14.54
CA ASP A 47 -1.25 -11.39 -14.90
C ASP A 47 -1.81 -12.37 -13.85
N LEU A 48 -1.57 -12.09 -12.57
CA LEU A 48 -2.05 -12.94 -11.49
C LEU A 48 -3.59 -12.91 -11.41
N THR A 49 -4.22 -14.07 -11.58
CA THR A 49 -5.60 -14.31 -11.18
C THR A 49 -5.63 -14.94 -9.79
N TRP A 50 -6.46 -14.43 -8.87
CA TRP A 50 -6.57 -15.00 -7.53
C TRP A 50 -7.17 -16.42 -7.56
N ASN A 51 -6.60 -17.32 -6.77
CA ASN A 51 -7.07 -18.71 -6.67
C ASN A 51 -8.40 -18.81 -5.88
N SER A 52 -9.05 -19.97 -5.91
CA SER A 52 -10.35 -20.19 -5.22
C SER A 52 -10.30 -20.03 -3.68
N ASP A 53 -9.11 -20.07 -3.09
CA ASP A 53 -8.94 -20.01 -1.64
C ASP A 53 -8.74 -18.57 -1.15
N PHE A 54 -9.81 -17.99 -0.57
CA PHE A 54 -9.79 -16.65 0.02
C PHE A 54 -9.13 -16.59 1.41
N ILE A 55 -9.13 -17.71 2.13
CA ILE A 55 -8.68 -17.79 3.53
C ILE A 55 -7.17 -18.05 3.59
N ASN A 56 -6.66 -18.89 2.71
CA ASN A 56 -5.25 -19.26 2.66
C ASN A 56 -4.59 -18.66 1.41
N SER A 57 -4.04 -17.45 1.56
CA SER A 57 -3.22 -16.86 0.52
C SER A 57 -1.85 -17.58 0.41
N PRO A 58 -1.30 -17.73 -0.79
CA PRO A 58 0.09 -18.18 -0.97
C PRO A 58 1.09 -17.09 -0.53
N TYR A 59 0.69 -15.82 -0.55
CA TYR A 59 1.51 -14.65 -0.23
C TYR A 59 1.43 -14.24 1.25
N LYS A 60 1.73 -15.15 2.19
CA LYS A 60 1.65 -14.84 3.63
C LYS A 60 2.89 -14.07 4.08
N PRO A 61 2.78 -12.81 4.54
CA PRO A 61 3.95 -12.06 4.97
C PRO A 61 4.62 -12.73 6.17
N LYS A 62 5.95 -12.79 6.14
CA LYS A 62 6.77 -13.30 7.26
C LYS A 62 6.90 -12.28 8.39
N THR A 63 6.71 -11.00 8.07
CA THR A 63 6.84 -9.86 8.97
C THR A 63 5.48 -9.21 9.23
N CYS A 64 5.45 -8.25 10.15
CA CYS A 64 4.22 -7.52 10.46
C CYS A 64 3.71 -6.72 9.24
N PRO A 65 2.38 -6.64 9.04
CA PRO A 65 1.81 -5.88 7.93
C PRO A 65 2.12 -4.38 8.07
N ILE A 66 2.48 -3.74 6.97
CA ILE A 66 2.74 -2.29 6.92
C ILE A 66 1.43 -1.50 6.94
N PHE A 67 0.42 -1.99 6.23
CA PHE A 67 -0.90 -1.37 6.12
C PHE A 67 -1.99 -2.39 6.41
N ILE A 68 -3.07 -1.91 7.03
CA ILE A 68 -4.30 -2.67 7.24
C ILE A 68 -5.39 -1.91 6.49
N VAL A 69 -6.10 -2.62 5.61
CA VAL A 69 -7.06 -2.03 4.68
C VAL A 69 -8.29 -2.90 4.62
N ASP A 70 -9.45 -2.26 4.68
CA ASP A 70 -10.74 -2.97 4.53
C ASP A 70 -11.12 -3.06 3.06
N LEU A 71 -11.59 -4.24 2.64
CA LEU A 71 -12.26 -4.45 1.36
C LEU A 71 -13.73 -4.09 1.51
N VAL A 72 -14.17 -3.06 0.80
CA VAL A 72 -15.53 -2.56 0.81
C VAL A 72 -16.25 -3.04 -0.45
N LEU A 73 -17.35 -3.76 -0.23
CA LEU A 73 -18.23 -4.27 -1.27
C LEU A 73 -19.37 -3.27 -1.44
N GLU A 74 -19.39 -2.52 -2.53
CA GLU A 74 -20.49 -1.61 -2.86
C GLU A 74 -21.27 -2.13 -4.07
N PRO A 75 -22.54 -1.71 -4.25
CA PRO A 75 -23.34 -2.13 -5.41
C PRO A 75 -22.69 -1.77 -6.75
N THR A 76 -21.88 -0.71 -6.77
CA THR A 76 -21.13 -0.23 -7.94
C THR A 76 -19.84 -1.00 -8.20
N GLY A 77 -19.36 -1.82 -7.26
CA GLY A 77 -18.12 -2.59 -7.39
C GLY A 77 -17.35 -2.80 -6.10
N VAL A 78 -16.28 -3.59 -6.20
CA VAL A 78 -15.35 -3.88 -5.11
C VAL A 78 -14.29 -2.77 -5.04
N ARG A 79 -14.06 -2.18 -3.86
CA ARG A 79 -12.98 -1.21 -3.65
C ARG A 79 -12.31 -1.41 -2.30
N TYR A 80 -11.09 -0.93 -2.15
CA TYR A 80 -10.48 -0.80 -0.83
C TYR A 80 -10.88 0.53 -0.18
N SER A 81 -10.97 0.54 1.15
CA SER A 81 -11.18 1.75 1.97
C SER A 81 -10.18 2.86 1.64
N THR A 82 -8.94 2.50 1.33
CA THR A 82 -7.90 3.41 0.80
C THR A 82 -7.56 3.01 -0.63
N PRO A 83 -7.57 3.95 -1.60
CA PRO A 83 -7.17 3.68 -2.99
C PRO A 83 -5.75 3.10 -3.07
N ILE A 84 -5.57 2.11 -3.95
CA ILE A 84 -4.32 1.36 -4.05
C ILE A 84 -3.15 2.26 -4.47
N GLU A 85 -3.43 3.23 -5.33
CA GLU A 85 -2.48 4.21 -5.85
C GLU A 85 -1.90 5.10 -4.74
N ASN A 86 -2.64 5.26 -3.64
CA ASN A 86 -2.19 6.06 -2.51
C ASN A 86 -1.11 5.36 -1.68
N PHE A 87 -1.03 4.03 -1.67
CA PHE A 87 0.00 3.33 -0.87
C PHE A 87 1.41 3.69 -1.33
N GLU A 88 1.68 3.54 -2.63
CA GLU A 88 2.99 3.86 -3.21
C GLU A 88 3.32 5.34 -2.99
N THR A 89 2.36 6.22 -3.27
CA THR A 89 2.54 7.67 -3.13
C THR A 89 2.85 8.08 -1.70
N LYS A 90 2.16 7.52 -0.70
CA LYS A 90 2.38 7.84 0.71
C LYS A 90 3.74 7.37 1.19
N VAL A 91 4.14 6.14 0.86
CA VAL A 91 5.45 5.60 1.22
C VAL A 91 6.59 6.40 0.58
N HIS A 92 6.48 6.75 -0.70
CA HIS A 92 7.45 7.63 -1.35
C HIS A 92 7.49 9.03 -0.75
N SER A 93 6.34 9.60 -0.39
CA SER A 93 6.28 10.91 0.26
C SER A 93 6.98 10.89 1.63
N LEU A 94 6.81 9.81 2.41
CA LEU A 94 7.47 9.65 3.70
C LEU A 94 8.99 9.59 3.54
N PHE A 95 9.48 8.81 2.56
CA PHE A 95 10.89 8.70 2.22
C PHE A 95 11.50 10.06 1.86
N ASN A 96 10.83 10.83 0.99
CA ASN A 96 11.31 12.17 0.60
C ASN A 96 11.24 13.17 1.76
N ASN A 97 10.18 13.10 2.57
CA ASN A 97 10.02 13.98 3.74
C ASN A 97 11.11 13.76 4.78
N ALA A 98 11.59 12.53 4.95
CA ALA A 98 12.71 12.23 5.84
C ALA A 98 14.00 12.95 5.41
N ILE A 99 14.27 13.00 4.10
CA ILE A 99 15.43 13.74 3.54
C ILE A 99 15.22 15.26 3.71
N LEU A 100 14.04 15.77 3.36
CA LEU A 100 13.74 17.20 3.49
C LEU A 100 13.77 17.68 4.96
N ALA A 101 13.52 16.79 5.92
CA ALA A 101 13.64 17.10 7.32
C ALA A 101 15.10 17.36 7.75
N SER A 102 16.08 16.66 7.15
CA SER A 102 17.50 16.84 7.49
C SER A 102 18.05 18.19 7.00
N HIS A 103 17.44 18.78 5.96
CA HIS A 103 17.86 20.06 5.39
C HIS A 103 17.53 21.27 6.28
N LYS A 104 16.70 21.09 7.31
CA LYS A 104 16.23 22.19 8.18
C LYS A 104 17.14 22.46 9.37
N ILE A 105 18.30 21.79 9.45
CA ILE A 105 19.19 21.88 10.60
C ILE A 105 20.13 23.09 10.45
N PRO A 106 20.08 24.09 11.35
CA PRO A 106 20.94 25.27 11.28
C PRO A 106 22.38 24.99 11.76
N HIS A 107 23.31 25.85 11.35
CA HIS A 107 24.69 25.81 11.83
C HIS A 107 24.79 26.02 13.35
N VAL A 108 25.76 25.35 13.97
CA VAL A 108 26.02 25.46 15.42
C VAL A 108 26.39 26.89 15.85
N GLU A 109 27.06 27.64 14.97
CA GLU A 109 27.52 29.00 15.22
C GLU A 109 26.36 29.93 15.58
N LYS A 110 25.17 29.71 15.01
CA LYS A 110 23.96 30.49 15.32
C LYS A 110 23.58 30.43 16.80
N PHE A 111 23.86 29.31 17.48
CA PHE A 111 23.49 29.12 18.89
C PHE A 111 24.59 29.57 19.85
N ILE A 112 25.85 29.44 19.43
CA ILE A 112 27.01 29.69 20.29
C ILE A 112 27.51 31.15 20.14
N MET A 113 27.49 31.70 18.93
CA MET A 113 28.03 33.04 18.63
C MET A 113 26.96 34.13 18.62
N LYS A 114 26.28 34.33 19.76
CA LYS A 114 25.17 35.29 19.90
C LYS A 114 25.51 36.75 19.56
N ASN A 115 26.79 37.13 19.66
CA ASN A 115 27.27 38.49 19.39
C ASN A 115 27.85 38.66 17.97
N LEU A 116 27.86 37.60 17.15
CA LEU A 116 28.30 37.67 15.77
C LEU A 116 27.07 37.93 14.89
N PHE A 117 27.07 39.02 14.14
CA PHE A 117 25.99 39.29 13.18
C PHE A 117 26.08 38.29 12.02
N ILE A 118 25.27 37.23 12.09
CA ILE A 118 25.06 36.28 10.99
C ILE A 118 23.78 36.71 10.28
N THR A 119 23.89 37.08 9.00
CA THR A 119 22.71 37.39 8.17
C THR A 119 21.99 36.10 7.81
N GLY A 120 20.73 35.97 8.20
CA GLY A 120 19.92 34.78 7.93
C GLY A 120 20.22 33.59 8.85
N THR A 121 19.79 32.40 8.43
CA THR A 121 20.04 31.14 9.15
C THR A 121 20.73 30.17 8.20
N PRO A 122 22.08 30.07 8.23
CA PRO A 122 22.77 29.09 7.41
C PRO A 122 22.39 27.68 7.87
N LEU A 123 22.07 26.82 6.91
CA LEU A 123 21.62 25.44 7.12
C LEU A 123 22.75 24.48 6.76
N LEU A 124 22.84 23.38 7.49
CA LEU A 124 23.80 22.32 7.21
C LEU A 124 23.42 21.63 5.90
N GLU A 125 24.42 21.42 5.05
CA GLU A 125 24.27 20.50 3.93
C GLU A 125 24.11 19.07 4.47
N SER A 126 23.22 18.32 3.83
CA SER A 126 22.90 16.94 4.14
C SER A 126 22.74 16.16 2.82
N VAL A 127 22.18 14.95 2.88
CA VAL A 127 21.90 14.09 1.72
C VAL A 127 20.98 14.81 0.74
N GLY A 128 21.37 14.89 -0.53
CA GLY A 128 20.56 15.40 -1.63
C GLY A 128 19.50 14.42 -2.10
N LEU A 129 18.38 14.95 -2.62
CA LEU A 129 17.24 14.13 -3.07
C LEU A 129 17.55 13.22 -4.27
N HIS A 130 18.52 13.64 -5.10
CA HIS A 130 18.87 13.01 -6.38
C HIS A 130 20.28 12.42 -6.37
N GLU A 131 20.85 12.19 -5.19
CA GLU A 131 22.09 11.42 -5.09
C GLU A 131 21.85 9.99 -5.55
N GLN A 132 22.87 9.38 -6.15
CA GLN A 132 22.78 8.04 -6.71
C GLN A 132 22.30 7.00 -5.69
N GLU A 133 22.89 6.99 -4.49
CA GLU A 133 22.50 6.09 -3.39
C GLU A 133 21.01 6.21 -3.04
N VAL A 134 20.49 7.44 -3.03
CA VAL A 134 19.08 7.72 -2.72
C VAL A 134 18.15 7.26 -3.84
N GLU A 135 18.55 7.46 -5.09
CA GLU A 135 17.75 7.04 -6.25
C GLU A 135 17.70 5.51 -6.36
N GLU A 136 18.81 4.82 -6.06
CA GLU A 136 18.86 3.36 -6.00
C GLU A 136 17.90 2.81 -4.93
N LEU A 137 17.92 3.38 -3.72
CA LEU A 137 16.98 3.05 -2.65
C LEU A 137 15.53 3.33 -3.04
N ARG A 138 15.26 4.46 -3.68
CA ARG A 138 13.92 4.84 -4.16
C ARG A 138 13.41 3.89 -5.24
N SER A 139 14.28 3.46 -6.15
CA SER A 139 13.94 2.50 -7.21
C SER A 139 13.59 1.13 -6.64
N THR A 140 14.33 0.68 -5.62
CA THR A 140 14.09 -0.58 -4.92
C THR A 140 12.73 -0.55 -4.22
N LEU A 141 12.47 0.54 -3.48
CA LEU A 141 11.19 0.77 -2.81
C LEU A 141 10.00 0.72 -3.77
N ARG A 142 10.12 1.38 -4.93
CA ARG A 142 9.08 1.38 -5.98
C ARG A 142 8.81 -0.02 -6.51
N LYS A 143 9.86 -0.80 -6.79
CA LYS A 143 9.72 -2.17 -7.29
C LYS A 143 9.01 -3.06 -6.27
N SER A 144 9.43 -3.02 -5.01
CA SER A 144 8.84 -3.83 -3.94
C SER A 144 7.34 -3.52 -3.75
N LEU A 145 6.98 -2.23 -3.73
CA LEU A 145 5.58 -1.81 -3.59
C LEU A 145 4.75 -2.13 -4.84
N GLY A 146 5.31 -1.95 -6.03
CA GLY A 146 4.64 -2.28 -7.29
C GLY A 146 4.26 -3.75 -7.37
N GLN A 147 5.17 -4.64 -6.98
CA GLN A 147 4.92 -6.08 -6.91
C GLN A 147 3.87 -6.45 -5.87
N ALA A 148 3.89 -5.84 -4.69
CA ALA A 148 2.90 -6.07 -3.64
C ALA A 148 1.46 -5.64 -4.03
N ILE A 149 1.32 -4.71 -4.97
CA ILE A 149 0.01 -4.23 -5.46
C ILE A 149 -0.69 -5.27 -6.36
N ILE A 150 0.06 -6.10 -7.08
CA ILE A 150 -0.49 -7.09 -8.02
C ILE A 150 -1.45 -8.08 -7.32
N PRO A 151 -1.05 -8.80 -6.24
CA PRO A 151 -1.96 -9.69 -5.54
C PRO A 151 -3.13 -8.96 -4.90
N LEU A 152 -2.95 -7.70 -4.49
CA LEU A 152 -4.04 -6.89 -3.95
C LEU A 152 -5.10 -6.60 -5.01
N ARG A 153 -4.70 -6.26 -6.25
CA ARG A 153 -5.64 -6.06 -7.37
C ARG A 153 -6.34 -7.37 -7.76
N ALA A 154 -5.58 -8.46 -7.86
CA ALA A 154 -6.12 -9.79 -8.16
C ALA A 154 -7.17 -10.23 -7.14
N TYR A 155 -6.91 -9.99 -5.84
CA TYR A 155 -7.84 -10.28 -4.76
C TYR A 155 -9.17 -9.55 -4.92
N ALA A 156 -9.13 -8.23 -5.11
CA ALA A 156 -10.34 -7.42 -5.31
C ALA A 156 -11.11 -7.81 -6.58
N ALA A 157 -10.41 -8.11 -7.68
CA ALA A 157 -11.02 -8.55 -8.92
C ALA A 157 -11.78 -9.88 -8.74
N HIS A 158 -11.24 -10.82 -7.96
CA HIS A 158 -11.91 -12.10 -7.73
C HIS A 158 -13.23 -11.95 -6.96
N TYR A 159 -13.29 -11.02 -5.98
CA TYR A 159 -14.54 -10.68 -5.29
C TYR A 159 -15.61 -10.10 -6.20
N GLN A 160 -15.22 -9.50 -7.33
CA GLN A 160 -16.18 -8.94 -8.29
C GLN A 160 -17.08 -10.02 -8.90
N THR A 161 -16.59 -11.28 -8.97
CA THR A 161 -17.39 -12.45 -9.41
C THR A 161 -18.62 -12.67 -8.54
N PHE A 162 -18.56 -12.30 -7.25
CA PHE A 162 -19.64 -12.47 -6.29
C PHE A 162 -20.58 -11.26 -6.19
N MET A 163 -20.32 -10.19 -6.96
CA MET A 163 -21.18 -9.00 -7.00
C MET A 163 -22.64 -9.28 -7.40
N PRO A 164 -22.94 -10.17 -8.36
CA PRO A 164 -24.32 -10.51 -8.68
C PRO A 164 -25.07 -11.08 -7.49
N LEU A 165 -24.39 -11.85 -6.62
CA LEU A 165 -25.00 -12.42 -5.41
C LEU A 165 -25.26 -11.35 -4.35
N LEU A 166 -24.35 -10.39 -4.20
CA LEU A 166 -24.50 -9.28 -3.24
C LEU A 166 -25.61 -8.31 -3.66
N ASN A 167 -25.78 -8.11 -4.97
CA ASN A 167 -26.80 -7.24 -5.55
C ASN A 167 -28.14 -7.95 -5.79
N LEU A 168 -28.28 -9.23 -5.39
CA LEU A 168 -29.57 -9.92 -5.45
C LEU A 168 -30.56 -9.21 -4.53
N ASN A 169 -31.60 -8.63 -5.13
CA ASN A 169 -32.73 -8.15 -4.36
C ASN A 169 -33.48 -9.37 -3.79
N ILE A 170 -33.42 -9.52 -2.46
CA ILE A 170 -34.05 -10.62 -1.71
C ILE A 170 -35.54 -10.73 -2.05
N GLU A 171 -36.23 -9.61 -2.30
CA GLU A 171 -37.64 -9.60 -2.66
C GLU A 171 -37.89 -10.15 -4.07
N GLN A 172 -37.00 -9.83 -5.02
CA GLN A 172 -37.08 -10.37 -6.38
C GLN A 172 -36.74 -11.87 -6.40
N PHE A 173 -35.74 -12.27 -5.60
CA PHE A 173 -35.39 -13.67 -5.43
C PHE A 173 -36.53 -14.47 -4.78
N ALA A 174 -37.16 -13.94 -3.72
CA ALA A 174 -38.31 -14.57 -3.07
C ALA A 174 -39.50 -14.71 -4.03
N LYS A 175 -39.82 -13.67 -4.82
CA LYS A 175 -40.86 -13.74 -5.87
C LYS A 175 -40.53 -14.78 -6.95
N TRP A 176 -39.28 -14.85 -7.38
CA TRP A 176 -38.83 -15.84 -8.37
C TRP A 176 -38.99 -17.27 -7.84
N VAL A 177 -38.57 -17.56 -6.61
CA VAL A 177 -38.75 -18.87 -5.97
C VAL A 177 -40.23 -19.23 -5.81
N LEU A 178 -41.07 -18.29 -5.42
CA LEU A 178 -42.53 -18.52 -5.30
C LEU A 178 -43.17 -18.81 -6.67
N THR A 179 -42.75 -18.10 -7.72
CA THR A 179 -43.24 -18.31 -9.10
C THR A 179 -42.82 -19.68 -9.64
N ILE A 180 -41.58 -20.11 -9.34
CA ILE A 180 -41.10 -21.45 -9.71
C ILE A 180 -41.85 -22.54 -8.95
N ASN A 181 -42.09 -22.37 -7.64
CA ASN A 181 -42.90 -23.32 -6.88
C ASN A 181 -44.33 -23.43 -7.43
N GLN A 182 -44.96 -22.31 -7.80
CA GLN A 182 -46.26 -22.34 -8.48
C GLN A 182 -46.19 -23.08 -9.82
N SER A 183 -45.14 -22.88 -10.61
CA SER A 183 -44.94 -23.55 -11.89
C SER A 183 -44.70 -25.07 -11.73
N ILE A 184 -43.96 -25.49 -10.70
CA ILE A 184 -43.72 -26.90 -10.37
C ILE A 184 -45.01 -27.58 -9.89
N ILE A 185 -45.83 -26.89 -9.09
CA ILE A 185 -47.16 -27.39 -8.66
C ILE A 185 -48.08 -27.57 -9.88
N ILE A 186 -48.06 -26.66 -10.85
CA ILE A 186 -48.86 -26.78 -12.07
C ILE A 186 -48.38 -27.96 -12.93
N ILE A 187 -47.06 -28.12 -13.13
CA ILE A 187 -46.51 -29.22 -13.94
C ILE A 187 -46.81 -30.58 -13.30
N THR A 188 -46.66 -30.71 -11.97
CA THR A 188 -46.98 -31.94 -11.24
C THR A 188 -48.48 -32.26 -11.25
N SER A 189 -49.36 -31.26 -11.10
CA SER A 189 -50.80 -31.45 -11.21
C SER A 189 -51.23 -31.86 -12.63
N THR A 190 -50.61 -31.31 -13.66
CA THR A 190 -50.92 -31.63 -15.07
C THR A 190 -50.42 -33.03 -15.45
N LEU A 191 -49.26 -33.45 -14.95
CA LEU A 191 -48.76 -34.83 -15.14
C LEU A 191 -49.62 -35.87 -14.40
N VAL A 192 -50.10 -35.57 -13.19
CA VAL A 192 -51.03 -36.44 -12.45
C VAL A 192 -52.39 -36.52 -13.15
N PHE A 193 -52.88 -35.43 -13.74
CA PHE A 193 -54.13 -35.44 -14.50
C PHE A 193 -54.01 -36.24 -15.81
N CYS A 194 -52.88 -36.14 -16.52
CA CYS A 194 -52.62 -36.93 -17.73
C CYS A 194 -52.45 -38.43 -17.46
N THR A 195 -51.84 -38.83 -16.33
CA THR A 195 -51.71 -40.26 -15.97
C THR A 195 -53.01 -40.87 -15.46
N LEU A 196 -53.87 -40.09 -14.79
CA LEU A 196 -55.22 -40.52 -14.42
C LEU A 196 -56.16 -40.66 -15.63
N PHE A 197 -55.97 -39.86 -16.69
CA PHE A 197 -56.78 -39.93 -17.90
C PHE A 197 -56.37 -41.05 -18.86
N SER A 198 -55.18 -41.64 -18.72
CA SER A 198 -54.75 -42.81 -19.51
C SER A 198 -55.13 -44.16 -18.87
N LEU A 199 -55.84 -44.15 -17.75
CA LEU A 199 -56.22 -45.33 -16.95
C LEU A 199 -57.74 -45.53 -16.86
N PHE A 200 -58.52 -44.81 -17.67
CA PHE A 200 -59.95 -45.00 -17.89
C PHE A 200 -60.27 -45.29 -19.36
#